data_AF-H3AMF4-F1
#
_entry.id   AF-H3AMF4-F1
#
_cell.length_a   1.000
_cell.length_b   1.000
_cell.length_c   1.000
_cell.angle_alpha   90.00
_cell.angle_beta   90.00
_cell.angle_gamma   90.00
#
_symmetry.space_group_name_H-M   'P 1'
#
loop_
_entity.id
_entity.type
_entity.pdbx_description
1 polymer ?
#
loop_
_entity_poly.entity_id
_entity_poly.type
_entity_poly.pdbx_seq_one_letter_code
_entity_poly.pdbx_strand_id
1 'polypeptide(L)'
;MVHQIALSKQDKMVSLIYLSFTIMIYLQVSRGQITMTQSPSSKSVLPGESIAITCRSSSSVGNEMSFYQQKPGQAPKLLIYYTSNRFSGVPNRFSGSGSGTDFSFTISNVQTEDAGDYYCQQDNSFPLTVTQANTKTYCE
;
A
#
# COMPACT_ATOMS: atom_id res chain seq x y z
N MET A 1 46.74 24.51 -30.93
CA MET A 1 45.59 25.43 -30.99
C MET A 1 44.34 24.59 -31.19
N VAL A 2 43.33 24.83 -30.36
CA VAL A 2 42.32 23.86 -29.90
C VAL A 2 41.35 23.45 -31.01
N HIS A 3 41.11 22.15 -31.18
CA HIS A 3 39.99 21.62 -31.95
C HIS A 3 38.68 21.99 -31.22
N GLN A 4 37.97 23.01 -31.71
CA GLN A 4 36.61 23.32 -31.28
C GLN A 4 35.65 22.47 -32.12
N ILE A 5 35.22 21.32 -31.59
CA ILE A 5 34.11 20.56 -32.15
C ILE A 5 32.83 21.32 -31.80
N ALA A 6 32.31 22.09 -32.76
CA ALA A 6 31.00 22.72 -32.62
C ALA A 6 29.91 21.64 -32.69
N LEU A 7 29.32 21.31 -31.54
CA LEU A 7 28.19 20.39 -31.46
C LEU A 7 26.96 20.99 -32.15
N SER A 8 26.27 20.22 -33.02
CA SER A 8 25.12 20.72 -33.79
C SER A 8 23.92 21.00 -32.87
N LYS A 9 23.00 21.89 -33.29
CA LYS A 9 21.76 22.18 -32.53
C LYS A 9 20.91 20.91 -32.27
N GLN A 10 20.98 19.93 -33.18
CA GLN A 10 20.32 18.63 -33.05
C GLN A 10 20.94 17.81 -31.91
N ASP A 11 22.28 17.79 -31.83
CA ASP A 11 23.03 17.07 -30.79
C ASP A 11 22.84 17.69 -29.40
N LYS A 12 22.71 19.02 -29.34
CA LYS A 12 22.38 19.75 -28.09
C LYS A 12 20.96 19.45 -27.61
N MET A 13 19.98 19.32 -28.50
CA MET A 13 18.61 18.91 -28.14
C MET A 13 18.58 17.47 -27.65
N VAL A 14 19.25 16.53 -28.34
CA VAL A 14 19.35 15.13 -27.91
C VAL A 14 20.04 15.03 -26.56
N SER A 15 21.13 15.78 -26.35
CA SER A 15 21.81 15.85 -25.05
C SER A 15 20.94 16.43 -23.93
N LEU A 16 20.12 17.46 -24.21
CA LEU A 16 19.18 18.01 -23.24
C LEU A 16 18.06 17.01 -22.91
N ILE A 17 17.56 16.28 -23.91
CA ILE A 17 16.54 15.24 -23.73
C ILE A 17 17.11 14.13 -22.85
N TYR A 18 18.30 13.60 -23.16
CA TYR A 18 18.99 12.60 -22.32
C TYR A 18 19.22 13.11 -20.90
N LEU A 19 19.72 14.34 -20.75
CA LEU A 19 19.95 14.94 -19.43
C LEU A 19 18.65 15.09 -18.65
N SER A 20 17.57 15.58 -19.28
CA SER A 20 16.25 15.68 -18.64
C SER A 20 15.69 14.31 -18.26
N PHE A 21 15.86 13.29 -19.09
CA PHE A 21 15.41 11.91 -18.84
C PHE A 21 16.20 11.28 -17.69
N THR A 22 17.52 11.49 -17.63
CA THR A 22 18.34 11.06 -16.49
C THR A 22 17.95 11.80 -15.20
N ILE A 23 17.73 13.12 -15.23
CA ILE A 23 17.25 13.89 -14.09
C ILE A 23 15.89 13.36 -13.61
N MET A 24 14.96 13.06 -14.51
CA MET A 24 13.68 12.44 -14.15
C MET A 24 13.84 11.06 -13.52
N ILE A 25 14.78 10.24 -14.01
CA ILE A 25 15.15 8.95 -13.40
C ILE A 25 15.73 9.15 -11.99
N TYR A 26 16.65 10.10 -11.79
CA TYR A 26 17.24 10.40 -10.48
C TYR A 26 16.21 10.96 -9.48
N LEU A 27 15.23 11.75 -9.93
CA LEU A 27 14.15 12.27 -9.09
C LEU A 27 13.21 11.17 -8.56
N GLN A 28 13.14 10.00 -9.22
CA GLN A 28 12.39 8.84 -8.68
C GLN A 28 13.13 8.15 -7.52
N VAL A 29 14.45 8.32 -7.40
CA VAL A 29 15.31 7.56 -6.47
C VAL A 29 15.36 8.18 -5.06
N SER A 30 14.86 9.41 -4.87
CA SER A 30 14.93 10.13 -3.59
C SER A 30 13.61 10.20 -2.81
N ARG A 31 12.69 9.24 -2.99
CA ARG A 31 11.56 9.08 -2.07
C ARG A 31 12.00 8.12 -0.96
N GLY A 32 12.08 8.60 0.28
CA GLY A 32 12.35 7.73 1.43
C GLY A 32 11.34 6.58 1.47
N GLN A 33 11.78 5.40 1.90
CA GLN A 33 10.92 4.22 1.98
C GLN A 33 9.70 4.50 2.85
N ILE A 34 8.49 4.34 2.29
CA ILE A 34 7.24 4.50 3.03
C ILE A 34 7.10 3.29 3.95
N THR A 35 7.09 3.52 5.26
CA THR A 35 6.86 2.45 6.24
C THR A 35 5.40 2.41 6.63
N MET A 36 4.93 1.22 7.00
CA MET A 36 3.56 0.97 7.42
C MET A 36 3.55 0.56 8.89
N THR A 37 2.54 1.01 9.63
CA THR A 37 2.23 0.59 11.00
C THR A 37 0.76 0.20 11.08
N GLN A 38 0.43 -0.80 11.90
CA GLN A 38 -0.91 -1.35 11.99
C GLN A 38 -1.31 -1.62 13.44
N SER A 39 -2.57 -1.41 13.76
CA SER A 39 -3.13 -1.67 15.09
C SER A 39 -4.57 -2.17 14.98
N PRO A 40 -5.00 -3.16 15.80
CA PRO A 40 -4.20 -3.85 16.82
C PRO A 40 -3.25 -4.90 16.22
N SER A 41 -2.18 -5.26 16.93
CA SER A 41 -1.29 -6.36 16.51
C SER A 41 -1.92 -7.75 16.70
N SER A 42 -2.95 -7.89 17.53
CA SER A 42 -3.75 -9.12 17.65
C SER A 42 -5.02 -8.80 18.42
N LYS A 43 -6.14 -9.45 18.10
CA LYS A 43 -7.39 -9.27 18.83
C LYS A 43 -8.26 -10.52 18.71
N SER A 44 -8.74 -11.04 19.84
CA SER A 44 -9.83 -12.04 19.85
C SER A 44 -11.16 -11.30 19.65
N VAL A 45 -12.04 -11.82 18.79
CA VAL A 45 -13.32 -11.19 18.44
C VAL A 45 -14.40 -12.26 18.35
N LEU A 46 -15.53 -12.03 19.01
CA LEU A 46 -16.63 -12.99 18.99
C LEU A 46 -17.42 -12.89 17.67
N PRO A 47 -18.00 -14.00 17.18
CA PRO A 47 -18.92 -13.95 16.05
C PRO A 47 -20.04 -12.94 16.27
N GLY A 48 -20.30 -12.10 15.27
CA GLY A 48 -21.29 -11.01 15.34
C GLY A 48 -20.75 -9.67 15.82
N GLU A 49 -19.57 -9.62 16.44
CA GLU A 49 -18.92 -8.36 16.80
C GLU A 49 -18.34 -7.63 15.57
N SER A 50 -17.83 -6.43 15.80
CA SER A 50 -17.12 -5.65 14.79
C SER A 50 -15.70 -5.32 15.24
N ILE A 51 -14.76 -5.37 14.30
CA ILE A 51 -13.37 -4.97 14.53
C ILE A 51 -12.96 -3.91 13.50
N ALA A 52 -12.24 -2.89 13.98
CA ALA A 52 -11.54 -1.93 13.15
C ALA A 52 -10.04 -2.19 13.22
N ILE A 53 -9.41 -2.24 12.05
CA ILE A 53 -7.97 -2.43 11.85
C ILE A 53 -7.46 -1.14 11.23
N THR A 54 -6.62 -0.44 11.98
CA THR A 54 -6.06 0.84 11.58
C THR A 54 -4.68 0.64 10.98
N CYS A 55 -4.39 1.39 9.94
CA CYS A 55 -3.13 1.37 9.23
C CYS A 55 -2.64 2.80 9.02
N ARG A 56 -1.37 3.04 9.34
CA ARG A 56 -0.74 4.34 9.21
C ARG A 56 0.54 4.25 8.41
N SER A 57 0.64 5.03 7.34
CA SER A 57 1.84 5.18 6.54
C SER A 57 2.71 6.34 7.06
N SER A 58 4.02 6.24 6.89
CA SER A 58 4.97 7.30 7.28
C SER A 58 4.89 8.56 6.40
N SER A 59 4.22 8.46 5.26
CA SER A 59 4.04 9.54 4.30
C SER A 59 2.71 9.37 3.58
N SER A 60 2.16 10.46 3.04
CA SER A 60 0.89 10.43 2.34
C SER A 60 0.96 9.52 1.12
N VAL A 61 0.02 8.57 1.03
CA VAL A 61 -0.16 7.67 -0.11
C VAL A 61 -1.48 7.91 -0.83
N GLY A 62 -2.15 9.04 -0.55
CA GLY A 62 -3.46 9.35 -1.13
C GLY A 62 -4.49 8.30 -0.72
N ASN A 63 -5.06 7.59 -1.69
CA ASN A 63 -5.95 6.46 -1.47
C ASN A 63 -5.32 5.12 -1.88
N GLU A 64 -4.03 5.08 -2.20
CA GLU A 64 -3.26 3.91 -2.64
C GLU A 64 -2.96 2.94 -1.48
N MET A 65 -4.02 2.46 -0.85
CA MET A 65 -3.98 1.51 0.25
C MET A 65 -4.83 0.28 -0.09
N SER A 66 -4.21 -0.88 0.01
CA SER A 66 -4.82 -2.18 -0.21
C SER A 66 -4.85 -2.98 1.09
N PHE A 67 -5.90 -3.77 1.28
CA PHE A 67 -6.16 -4.56 2.48
C PHE A 67 -6.34 -6.03 2.12
N TYR A 68 -5.58 -6.89 2.79
CA TYR A 68 -5.49 -8.31 2.50
C TYR A 68 -5.82 -9.16 3.73
N GLN A 69 -6.34 -10.35 3.49
CA GLN A 69 -6.44 -11.43 4.48
C GLN A 69 -5.56 -12.59 4.05
N GLN A 70 -4.77 -13.13 4.96
CA GLN A 70 -4.06 -14.38 4.78
C GLN A 70 -4.51 -15.40 5.83
N LYS A 71 -4.94 -16.56 5.34
CA LYS A 71 -5.22 -17.71 6.20
C LYS A 71 -3.97 -18.59 6.30
N PRO A 72 -3.78 -19.34 7.41
CA PRO A 72 -2.67 -20.26 7.55
C PRO A 72 -2.54 -21.20 6.33
N GLY A 73 -1.35 -21.24 5.73
CA GLY A 73 -1.07 -22.08 4.56
C GLY A 73 -1.67 -21.58 3.23
N GLN A 74 -2.31 -20.41 3.19
CA GLN A 74 -2.88 -19.81 1.98
C GLN A 74 -2.11 -18.56 1.54
N ALA A 75 -2.24 -18.22 0.26
CA ALA A 75 -1.76 -16.95 -0.26
C ALA A 75 -2.63 -15.78 0.26
N PRO A 76 -2.07 -14.56 0.40
CA PRO A 76 -2.87 -13.38 0.71
C PRO A 76 -3.98 -13.15 -0.32
N LYS A 77 -5.21 -12.97 0.16
CA LYS A 77 -6.38 -12.63 -0.64
C LYS A 77 -6.68 -11.14 -0.50
N LEU A 78 -6.79 -10.44 -1.63
CA LEU A 78 -7.19 -9.05 -1.66
C LEU A 78 -8.66 -8.91 -1.22
N LEU A 79 -8.90 -8.04 -0.24
CA LEU A 79 -10.24 -7.72 0.25
C LEU A 79 -10.71 -6.35 -0.26
N ILE A 80 -9.89 -5.33 -0.08
CA ILE A 80 -10.18 -3.94 -0.44
C ILE A 80 -8.96 -3.32 -1.12
N TYR A 81 -9.17 -2.55 -2.17
CA TYR A 81 -8.16 -1.77 -2.88
C TYR A 81 -8.63 -0.31 -2.99
N TYR A 82 -7.71 0.61 -3.29
CA TYR A 82 -7.98 2.05 -3.29
C TYR A 82 -8.73 2.53 -2.03
N THR A 83 -8.36 2.00 -0.86
CA THR A 83 -8.93 2.26 0.46
C THR A 83 -10.39 1.82 0.68
N SER A 84 -11.27 1.90 -0.31
CA SER A 84 -12.71 1.67 -0.13
C SER A 84 -13.36 0.75 -1.17
N ASN A 85 -12.65 0.40 -2.26
CA ASN A 85 -13.20 -0.48 -3.29
C ASN A 85 -13.04 -1.93 -2.86
N ARG A 86 -14.16 -2.62 -2.63
CA ARG A 86 -14.15 -4.06 -2.35
C ARG A 86 -13.83 -4.87 -3.60
N PHE A 87 -12.99 -5.89 -3.44
CA PHE A 87 -12.76 -6.86 -4.50
C PHE A 87 -14.01 -7.73 -4.75
N SER A 88 -14.18 -8.23 -5.98
CA SER A 88 -15.35 -9.02 -6.34
C SER A 88 -15.47 -10.28 -5.46
N GLY A 89 -16.69 -10.56 -4.98
CA GLY A 89 -16.97 -11.69 -4.08
C GLY A 89 -16.60 -11.46 -2.61
N VAL A 90 -16.07 -10.30 -2.24
CA VAL A 90 -15.84 -9.93 -0.84
C VAL A 90 -17.15 -9.46 -0.21
N PRO A 91 -17.57 -10.03 0.93
CA PRO A 91 -18.83 -9.66 1.58
C PRO A 91 -18.90 -8.17 1.95
N ASN A 92 -20.12 -7.64 1.99
CA ASN A 92 -20.35 -6.22 2.27
C ASN A 92 -19.97 -5.78 3.70
N ARG A 93 -19.76 -6.75 4.60
CA ARG A 93 -19.32 -6.56 5.99
C ARG A 93 -17.90 -6.03 6.11
N PHE A 94 -17.09 -6.19 5.06
CA PHE A 94 -15.78 -5.54 4.94
C PHE A 94 -15.97 -4.13 4.40
N SER A 95 -15.30 -3.15 5.00
CA SER A 95 -15.32 -1.76 4.56
C SER A 95 -14.00 -1.08 4.89
N GLY A 96 -13.67 -0.02 4.16
CA GLY A 96 -12.43 0.72 4.34
C GLY A 96 -12.66 2.21 4.19
N SER A 97 -11.86 2.99 4.91
CA SER A 97 -11.96 4.44 5.02
C SER A 97 -10.60 5.05 5.32
N GLY A 98 -10.48 6.35 5.08
CA GLY A 98 -9.24 7.09 5.30
C GLY A 98 -8.63 7.61 4.01
N SER A 99 -7.54 8.35 4.14
CA SER A 99 -6.73 8.88 3.04
C SER A 99 -5.46 9.51 3.58
N GLY A 100 -4.51 9.78 2.70
CA GLY A 100 -3.25 10.41 3.07
C GLY A 100 -2.39 9.43 3.86
N THR A 101 -2.35 9.58 5.19
CA THR A 101 -1.51 8.77 6.06
C THR A 101 -2.26 7.77 6.92
N ASP A 102 -3.56 7.95 7.12
CA ASP A 102 -4.32 7.21 8.13
C ASP A 102 -5.53 6.52 7.50
N PHE A 103 -5.62 5.21 7.73
CA PHE A 103 -6.56 4.30 7.12
C PHE A 103 -7.21 3.42 8.19
N SER A 104 -8.47 3.06 7.98
CA SER A 104 -9.21 2.16 8.86
C SER A 104 -10.04 1.19 8.04
N PHE A 105 -9.85 -0.09 8.28
CA PHE A 105 -10.58 -1.20 7.68
C PHE A 105 -11.45 -1.87 8.73
N THR A 106 -12.75 -1.91 8.50
CA THR A 106 -13.73 -2.47 9.44
C THR A 106 -14.30 -3.76 8.89
N ILE A 107 -14.33 -4.78 9.75
CA ILE A 107 -15.06 -6.02 9.54
C ILE A 107 -16.23 -5.98 10.52
N SER A 108 -17.44 -5.77 10.01
CA SER A 108 -18.66 -5.87 10.81
C SER A 108 -19.18 -7.30 10.81
N ASN A 109 -19.97 -7.66 11.83
CA ASN A 109 -20.60 -8.99 11.93
C ASN A 109 -19.60 -10.12 11.62
N VAL A 110 -18.48 -10.13 12.36
CA VAL A 110 -17.37 -11.07 12.16
C VAL A 110 -17.87 -12.51 12.18
N GLN A 111 -17.36 -13.32 11.26
CA GLN A 111 -17.71 -14.73 11.10
C GLN A 111 -16.50 -15.62 11.36
N THR A 112 -16.73 -16.92 11.59
CA THR A 112 -15.63 -17.86 11.91
C THR A 112 -14.63 -17.98 10.78
N GLU A 113 -15.05 -17.80 9.52
CA GLU A 113 -14.14 -17.78 8.38
C GLU A 113 -13.33 -16.48 8.25
N ASP A 114 -13.63 -15.44 9.02
CA ASP A 114 -12.87 -14.19 9.02
C ASP A 114 -11.59 -14.31 9.89
N ALA A 115 -11.40 -15.42 10.60
CA ALA A 115 -10.17 -15.70 11.32
C ALA A 115 -8.97 -15.80 10.35
N GLY A 116 -7.90 -15.07 10.66
CA GLY A 116 -6.72 -14.95 9.82
C GLY A 116 -5.85 -13.76 10.20
N ASP A 117 -4.77 -13.62 9.44
CA ASP A 117 -3.86 -12.49 9.50
C ASP A 117 -4.28 -11.43 8.49
N TYR A 118 -4.28 -10.16 8.89
CA TYR A 118 -4.67 -9.04 8.03
C TYR A 118 -3.52 -8.07 7.80
N TYR A 119 -3.41 -7.57 6.57
CA TYR A 119 -2.30 -6.70 6.14
C TYR A 119 -2.78 -5.49 5.37
N CYS A 120 -2.15 -4.35 5.67
CA CYS A 120 -2.23 -3.16 4.84
C CYS A 120 -0.99 -3.03 3.98
N GLN A 121 -1.19 -2.58 2.75
CA GLN A 121 -0.12 -2.40 1.79
C GLN A 121 -0.34 -1.10 1.04
N GLN A 122 0.69 -0.25 1.02
CA GLN A 122 0.68 0.95 0.18
C GLN A 122 1.12 0.61 -1.24
N ASP A 123 0.49 1.25 -2.23
CA ASP A 123 0.76 1.09 -3.67
C ASP A 123 1.34 2.38 -4.32
N ASN A 124 1.55 3.44 -3.54
CA ASN A 124 1.93 4.76 -4.06
C ASN A 124 3.40 4.86 -4.50
N SER A 125 4.29 4.14 -3.83
CA SER A 125 5.73 4.22 -4.10
C SER A 125 6.40 2.88 -3.90
N PHE A 126 7.40 2.59 -4.73
CA PHE A 126 8.30 1.46 -4.50
C PHE A 126 9.32 1.77 -3.39
N PRO A 127 9.75 0.77 -2.61
CA PRO A 127 9.22 -0.60 -2.59
C PRO A 127 7.81 -0.65 -1.98
N LEU A 128 6.98 -1.59 -2.45
CA LEU A 128 5.68 -1.86 -1.82
C LEU A 128 5.94 -2.35 -0.39
N THR A 129 5.28 -1.74 0.58
CA THR A 129 5.53 -2.03 1.99
C THR A 129 4.32 -2.71 2.61
N VAL A 130 4.54 -3.92 3.13
CA VAL A 130 3.59 -4.68 3.94
C VAL A 130 4.05 -4.63 5.40
N THR A 131 3.13 -4.51 6.35
CA THR A 131 3.45 -4.65 7.79
C THR A 131 3.65 -6.11 8.18
N GLN A 132 4.76 -6.44 8.83
CA GLN A 132 5.02 -7.76 9.43
C GLN A 132 4.29 -7.96 10.78
N ALA A 133 3.47 -7.00 11.22
CA ALA A 133 2.63 -7.09 12.40
C ALA A 133 1.24 -7.64 12.01
N ASN A 134 1.08 -8.95 12.09
CA ASN A 134 -0.15 -9.64 11.69
C ASN A 134 -1.28 -9.32 12.68
N THR A 135 -2.33 -8.57 12.31
CA THR A 135 -3.54 -8.55 13.17
C THR A 135 -4.16 -9.94 13.14
N LYS A 136 -3.86 -10.75 14.16
CA LYS A 136 -4.48 -12.06 14.32
C LYS A 136 -5.88 -11.87 14.84
N THR A 137 -6.87 -12.32 14.08
CA THR A 137 -8.26 -12.38 14.53
C THR A 137 -8.61 -13.83 14.81
N TYR A 138 -9.05 -14.10 16.04
CA TYR A 138 -9.52 -15.42 16.46
C TYR A 138 -11.01 -15.33 16.76
N CYS A 139 -11.75 -16.39 16.42
CA CYS A 139 -13.09 -16.59 16.94
C CYS A 139 -12.99 -17.56 18.13
N GLU A 140 -13.50 -17.12 19.28
CA GLU A 140 -13.81 -17.99 20.43
C GLU A 140 -15.21 -18.59 20.30
#